data_AF-A0A1D8UTE9-F1
#
_entry.id   AF-A0A1D8UTE9-F1
#
_cell.length_a   1.000
_cell.length_b   1.000
_cell.length_c   1.000
_cell.angle_alpha   90.00
_cell.angle_beta   90.00
_cell.angle_gamma   90.00
#
_symmetry.space_group_name_H-M   'P 1'
#
loop_
_entity.id
_entity.type
_entity.pdbx_description
1 polymer ?
#
loop_
_entity_poly.entity_id
_entity_poly.type
_entity_poly.pdbx_seq_one_letter_code
_entity_poly.pdbx_strand_id
1 'polypeptide(L)'
;MSEQKVKPKPEAILIIPLAEPITVKGANYTELTLKEPTGRAVLDAEKHLKGSSIGPSDLRLYSFTLVAAVSGVPFEVLRDNFPISVINEGTRYLQGFIEAGEPIGDSEPSA
;
A
#
# COMPACT_ATOMS: atom_id res chain seq x y z
N MET A 1 -8.24 -4.71 -37.13
CA MET A 1 -8.07 -3.90 -35.91
C MET A 1 -8.79 -4.64 -34.81
N SER A 2 -8.07 -5.37 -33.97
CA SER A 2 -8.69 -6.19 -32.93
C SER A 2 -8.91 -5.32 -31.70
N GLU A 3 -10.18 -5.13 -31.34
CA GLU A 3 -10.60 -4.54 -30.08
C GLU A 3 -9.92 -5.28 -28.92
N GLN A 4 -9.01 -4.60 -28.22
CA GLN A 4 -8.63 -5.03 -26.88
C GLN A 4 -9.84 -4.82 -25.98
N LYS A 5 -10.60 -5.89 -25.76
CA LYS A 5 -11.51 -6.00 -24.63
C LYS A 5 -10.70 -5.77 -23.37
N VAL A 6 -10.79 -4.56 -22.81
CA VAL A 6 -10.41 -4.29 -21.43
C VAL A 6 -11.28 -5.22 -20.57
N LYS A 7 -10.75 -6.39 -20.22
CA LYS A 7 -11.36 -7.22 -19.19
C LYS A 7 -11.37 -6.36 -17.93
N PRO A 8 -12.52 -6.17 -17.25
CA PRO A 8 -12.52 -5.51 -15.97
C PRO A 8 -11.56 -6.30 -15.07
N LYS A 9 -10.48 -5.66 -14.60
CA LYS A 9 -9.54 -6.26 -13.66
C LYS A 9 -10.38 -6.55 -12.42
N PRO A 10 -10.64 -7.82 -12.08
CA PRO A 10 -11.45 -8.13 -10.91
C PRO A 10 -10.79 -7.45 -9.71
N GLU A 11 -11.59 -6.82 -8.87
CA GLU A 11 -11.18 -6.14 -7.64
C GLU A 11 -10.09 -6.96 -6.96
N ALA A 12 -8.83 -6.57 -7.16
CA ALA A 12 -7.72 -7.35 -6.66
C ALA A 12 -7.70 -7.10 -5.15
N ILE A 13 -8.09 -8.14 -4.41
CA ILE A 13 -8.05 -8.16 -2.96
C ILE A 13 -6.90 -9.10 -2.58
N LEU A 14 -5.98 -8.60 -1.75
CA LEU A 14 -4.96 -9.40 -1.10
C LEU A 14 -5.38 -9.68 0.33
N ILE A 15 -5.31 -10.94 0.74
CA ILE A 15 -5.54 -11.37 2.13
C ILE A 15 -4.24 -12.00 2.62
N ILE A 16 -3.65 -11.41 3.67
CA ILE A 16 -2.42 -11.90 4.31
C ILE A 16 -2.81 -12.47 5.68
N PRO A 17 -2.80 -13.81 5.87
CA PRO A 17 -3.13 -14.40 7.15
C PRO A 17 -2.08 -14.07 8.21
N LEU A 18 -2.52 -13.86 9.45
CA LEU A 18 -1.64 -13.73 10.60
C LEU A 18 -1.35 -15.11 11.19
N ALA A 19 -0.09 -15.37 11.52
CA ALA A 19 0.30 -16.64 12.15
C ALA A 19 -0.35 -16.82 13.52
N GLU A 20 -0.52 -15.73 14.27
CA GLU A 20 -1.23 -15.68 15.53
C GLU A 20 -2.26 -14.54 15.50
N PRO A 21 -3.48 -14.74 16.02
CA PRO A 21 -4.47 -13.67 16.11
C PRO A 21 -4.00 -12.52 17.01
N ILE A 22 -4.23 -11.29 16.58
CA ILE A 22 -3.92 -10.08 17.34
C ILE A 22 -5.21 -9.56 17.97
N THR A 23 -5.27 -9.46 19.29
CA THR A 23 -6.41 -8.88 20.01
C THR A 23 -6.04 -7.53 20.63
N VAL A 24 -6.71 -6.45 20.21
CA VAL A 24 -6.49 -5.10 20.73
C VAL A 24 -7.82 -4.42 21.02
N LYS A 25 -8.03 -3.96 22.26
CA LYS A 25 -9.24 -3.21 22.69
C LYS A 25 -10.56 -3.89 22.29
N GLY A 26 -10.61 -5.23 22.31
CA GLY A 26 -11.78 -6.03 21.94
C GLY A 26 -11.95 -6.32 20.45
N ALA A 27 -11.12 -5.74 19.58
CA ALA A 27 -11.02 -6.15 18.18
C ALA A 27 -10.06 -7.34 18.05
N ASN A 28 -10.42 -8.32 17.23
CA ASN A 28 -9.59 -9.49 16.93
C ASN A 28 -9.25 -9.51 15.43
N TYR A 29 -7.97 -9.53 15.12
CA TYR A 29 -7.45 -9.57 13.76
C TYR A 29 -6.80 -10.92 13.51
N THR A 30 -7.25 -11.63 12.48
CA THR A 30 -6.66 -12.92 12.04
C THR A 30 -5.97 -12.80 10.69
N GLU A 31 -6.20 -11.70 9.98
CA GLU A 31 -5.64 -11.43 8.65
C GLU A 31 -5.59 -9.93 8.38
N LEU A 32 -4.75 -9.54 7.41
CA LEU A 32 -4.73 -8.22 6.81
C LEU A 32 -5.37 -8.30 5.42
N THR A 33 -6.49 -7.62 5.24
CA THR A 33 -7.16 -7.51 3.93
C THR A 33 -6.82 -6.18 3.28
N LEU A 34 -6.39 -6.21 2.01
CA LEU A 34 -6.00 -5.04 1.23
C LEU A 34 -6.69 -5.04 -0.12
N LYS A 35 -7.06 -3.85 -0.58
CA LYS A 35 -7.60 -3.59 -1.91
C LYS A 35 -6.76 -2.54 -2.62
N GLU A 36 -7.08 -2.24 -3.87
CA GLU A 36 -6.43 -1.12 -4.58
C GLU A 36 -6.53 0.19 -3.76
N PRO A 37 -5.39 0.90 -3.55
CA PRO A 37 -5.41 2.15 -2.81
C PRO A 37 -6.10 3.26 -3.62
N THR A 38 -6.85 4.12 -2.94
CA THR A 38 -7.32 5.36 -3.59
C THR A 38 -6.18 6.37 -3.70
N GLY A 39 -6.25 7.29 -4.65
CA GLY A 39 -5.25 8.37 -4.77
C GLY A 39 -5.12 9.19 -3.47
N ARG A 40 -6.21 9.34 -2.69
CA ARG A 40 -6.16 9.99 -1.39
C ARG A 40 -5.30 9.23 -0.37
N ALA A 41 -5.44 7.90 -0.32
CA ALA A 41 -4.63 7.06 0.57
C ALA A 41 -3.13 7.15 0.23
N VAL A 42 -2.81 7.17 -1.07
CA VAL A 42 -1.43 7.34 -1.55
C VAL A 42 -0.88 8.71 -1.14
N LEU A 43 -1.58 9.79 -1.47
CA LEU A 43 -1.16 11.16 -1.13
C LEU A 43 -1.00 11.38 0.39
N ASP A 44 -1.84 10.75 1.21
CA ASP A 44 -1.72 10.83 2.66
C ASP A 44 -0.46 10.11 3.17
N ALA A 45 -0.09 8.96 2.59
CA ALA A 45 1.15 8.26 2.91
C ALA A 45 2.40 9.01 2.44
N GLU A 46 2.37 9.59 1.24
CA GLU A 46 3.49 10.35 0.65
C GLU A 46 3.86 11.62 1.43
N LYS A 47 2.98 12.10 2.32
CA LYS A 47 3.31 13.21 3.24
C LYS A 47 4.52 12.90 4.12
N HIS A 48 4.81 11.62 4.37
CA HIS A 48 6.00 11.20 5.10
C HIS A 48 7.28 11.26 4.27
N LEU A 49 7.19 11.29 2.94
CA LEU A 49 8.34 11.27 2.03
C LEU A 49 8.80 12.67 1.63
N LYS A 50 8.65 13.65 2.52
CA LYS A 50 8.94 15.07 2.25
C LYS A 50 10.26 15.51 2.87
N GLY A 51 11.08 16.20 2.08
CA GLY A 51 12.35 16.78 2.52
C GLY A 51 13.52 16.38 1.64
N SER A 52 14.70 16.94 1.91
CA SER A 52 15.91 16.71 1.11
C SER A 52 16.57 15.36 1.35
N SER A 53 16.15 14.62 2.39
CA SER A 53 16.67 13.29 2.73
C SER A 53 15.52 12.45 3.27
N ILE A 54 15.21 11.36 2.57
CA ILE A 54 14.21 10.36 2.99
C ILE A 54 14.97 9.27 3.76
N GLY A 55 14.66 9.14 5.05
CA GLY A 55 15.28 8.14 5.91
C GLY A 55 14.49 6.82 5.99
N PRO A 56 15.08 5.77 6.58
CA PRO A 56 14.39 4.50 6.81
C PRO A 56 13.08 4.64 7.62
N SER A 57 13.06 5.56 8.59
CA SER A 57 11.86 5.83 9.40
C SER A 57 10.73 6.43 8.57
N ASP A 58 11.04 7.26 7.58
CA ASP A 58 10.04 7.89 6.70
C ASP A 58 9.39 6.86 5.78
N LEU A 59 10.20 5.97 5.19
CA LEU A 59 9.72 4.83 4.42
C LEU A 59 8.83 3.89 5.25
N ARG A 60 9.16 3.74 6.54
CA ARG A 60 8.37 2.93 7.46
C ARG A 60 7.04 3.58 7.80
N LEU A 61 7.03 4.89 8.05
CA LEU A 61 5.80 5.66 8.27
C LEU A 61 4.91 5.64 7.02
N TYR A 62 5.49 5.84 5.84
CA TYR A 62 4.78 5.68 4.57
C TYR A 62 4.07 4.32 4.48
N SER A 63 4.80 3.22 4.75
CA SER A 63 4.27 1.86 4.69
C SER A 63 3.07 1.67 5.63
N PHE A 64 3.23 2.05 6.90
CA PHE A 64 2.15 1.92 7.88
C PHE A 64 0.93 2.78 7.54
N THR A 65 1.15 4.03 7.10
CA THR A 65 0.05 4.95 6.75
C THR A 65 -0.71 4.42 5.54
N LEU A 66 -0.02 3.92 4.52
CA LEU A 66 -0.65 3.36 3.33
C LEU A 66 -1.46 2.09 3.67
N VAL A 67 -0.86 1.15 4.39
CA VAL A 67 -1.52 -0.09 4.79
C VAL A 67 -2.72 0.18 5.71
N ALA A 68 -2.62 1.12 6.65
CA ALA A 68 -3.72 1.52 7.54
C ALA A 68 -4.91 2.08 6.73
N ALA A 69 -4.62 3.00 5.82
CA ALA A 69 -5.65 3.67 5.01
C ALA A 69 -6.44 2.70 4.14
N VAL A 70 -5.79 1.63 3.67
CA VAL A 70 -6.41 0.65 2.77
C VAL A 70 -7.08 -0.50 3.51
N SER A 71 -6.47 -1.02 4.57
CA SER A 71 -6.99 -2.16 5.33
C SER A 71 -8.13 -1.79 6.28
N GLY A 72 -8.24 -0.53 6.66
CA GLY A 72 -9.14 -0.08 7.72
C GLY A 72 -8.65 -0.44 9.13
N VAL A 73 -7.49 -1.09 9.27
CA VAL A 73 -6.87 -1.34 10.57
C VAL A 73 -6.24 -0.04 11.08
N PRO A 74 -6.46 0.37 12.34
CA PRO A 74 -5.89 1.60 12.87
C PRO A 74 -4.36 1.59 12.82
N PHE A 75 -3.76 2.74 12.48
CA PHE A 75 -2.30 2.90 12.35
C PHE A 75 -1.53 2.39 13.58
N GLU A 76 -1.98 2.74 14.79
CA GLU A 76 -1.36 2.31 16.05
C GLU A 76 -1.38 0.78 16.23
N VAL A 77 -2.46 0.12 15.79
CA VAL A 77 -2.57 -1.34 15.86
C VAL A 77 -1.55 -1.98 14.93
N LEU A 78 -1.45 -1.51 13.68
CA LEU A 78 -0.44 -2.00 12.72
C LEU A 78 0.98 -1.75 13.21
N ARG A 79 1.28 -0.54 13.69
CA ARG A 79 2.61 -0.14 14.16
C ARG A 79 3.09 -0.98 15.34
N ASP A 80 2.22 -1.20 16.31
CA ASP A 80 2.61 -1.74 17.61
C ASP A 80 2.43 -3.27 17.71
N ASN A 81 1.59 -3.87 16.86
CA ASN A 81 1.20 -5.28 17.03
C ASN A 81 1.40 -6.16 15.78
N PHE A 82 1.33 -5.60 14.56
CA PHE A 82 1.44 -6.43 13.36
C PHE A 82 2.90 -6.82 13.07
N PRO A 83 3.18 -8.08 12.69
CA PRO A 83 4.49 -8.48 12.24
C PRO A 83 4.94 -7.65 11.05
N ILE A 84 6.20 -7.22 11.05
CA ILE A 84 6.72 -6.42 9.94
C ILE A 84 6.73 -7.17 8.60
N SER A 85 6.87 -8.49 8.60
CA SER A 85 6.76 -9.27 7.36
C SER A 85 5.42 -9.05 6.65
N VAL A 86 4.32 -9.02 7.41
CA VAL A 86 2.96 -8.78 6.92
C VAL A 86 2.81 -7.37 6.36
N ILE A 87 3.33 -6.37 7.08
CA ILE A 87 3.29 -4.97 6.61
C ILE A 87 4.11 -4.79 5.33
N ASN A 88 5.31 -5.37 5.26
CA ASN A 88 6.17 -5.29 4.08
C ASN A 88 5.52 -5.95 2.86
N GLU A 89 4.86 -7.09 3.05
CA GLU A 89 4.11 -7.76 2.00
C GLU A 89 2.92 -6.92 1.52
N GLY A 90 2.16 -6.36 2.46
CA GLY A 90 1.07 -5.44 2.14
C GLY A 90 1.54 -4.21 1.36
N THR A 91 2.64 -3.58 1.79
CA THR A 91 3.21 -2.43 1.07
C THR A 91 3.62 -2.79 -0.36
N ARG A 92 4.32 -3.92 -0.56
CA ARG A 92 4.73 -4.36 -1.92
C ARG A 92 3.53 -4.54 -2.85
N TYR A 93 2.46 -5.13 -2.33
CA TYR A 93 1.22 -5.29 -3.07
C TYR A 93 0.63 -3.93 -3.50
N LEU A 94 0.56 -2.98 -2.58
CA LEU A 94 0.00 -1.65 -2.85
C LEU A 94 0.88 -0.82 -3.80
N GLN A 95 2.21 -0.96 -3.70
CA GLN A 95 3.16 -0.33 -4.63
C GLN A 95 2.96 -0.80 -6.07
N GLY A 96 2.54 -2.04 -6.28
CA GLY A 96 2.24 -2.56 -7.63
C GLY A 96 1.11 -1.82 -8.37
N PHE A 97 0.26 -1.06 -7.66
CA PHE A 97 -0.73 -0.17 -8.29
C PHE A 97 -0.18 1.23 -8.57
N ILE A 98 0.77 1.69 -7.75
CA ILE A 98 1.31 3.05 -7.82
C ILE A 98 2.39 3.14 -8.92
N GLU A 99 3.28 2.14 -8.97
CA GLU A 99 4.35 2.06 -9.97
C GLU A 99 3.83 1.73 -11.38
N ALA A 100 2.61 1.22 -11.50
CA ALA A 100 1.97 0.91 -12.78
C ALA A 100 1.44 2.14 -13.53
N GLY A 101 1.67 3.36 -13.00
CA GLY A 101 1.50 4.60 -13.77
C GLY A 101 2.61 4.71 -14.82
N GLU A 102 2.22 4.77 -16.10
CA GLU A 102 3.09 4.79 -17.27
C GLU A 102 4.35 5.68 -17.14
N PRO A 103 5.47 5.33 -17.81
CA PRO A 103 6.58 6.26 -18.01
C PRO A 103 6.03 7.52 -18.71
N ILE A 104 6.01 8.63 -17.98
CA ILE A 104 5.68 9.94 -18.56
C ILE A 104 6.83 10.33 -19.49
N GLY A 105 6.67 9.98 -20.77
CA GLY A 105 7.35 10.55 -21.92
C GLY A 105 8.85 10.26 -22.05
N ASP A 106 9.20 9.33 -22.94
CA ASP A 106 10.34 9.56 -23.83
C ASP A 106 10.03 10.81 -24.67
N SER A 107 10.31 11.99 -24.11
CA SER A 107 10.65 13.12 -24.95
C SER A 107 12.12 12.94 -25.29
N GLU A 108 12.39 12.26 -26.42
CA GLU A 108 13.70 12.35 -27.06
C GLU A 108 14.09 13.85 -27.12
N PRO A 109 15.32 14.22 -26.74
CA PRO A 109 15.77 15.58 -26.95
C PRO A 109 15.76 15.85 -28.45
N SER A 110 14.87 16.76 -28.87
CA SER A 110 14.91 17.31 -30.21
C SER A 110 16.16 18.18 -30.37
N ALA A 111 16.87 17.93 -31.49
CA ALA A 111 18.00 18.64 -32.09
C ALA A 111 19.41 18.16 -31.74
#